data_AF-A0A814G8L6-F1
#
_entry.id   AF-A0A814G8L6-F1
#
_cell.length_a   1.000
_cell.length_b   1.000
_cell.length_c   1.000
_cell.angle_alpha   90.00
_cell.angle_beta   90.00
_cell.angle_gamma   90.00
#
_symmetry.space_group_name_H-M   'P 1'
#
loop_
_entity.id
_entity.type
_entity.pdbx_description
1 polymer ?
#
loop_
_entity_poly.entity_id
_entity_poly.type
_entity_poly.pdbx_seq_one_letter_code
_entity_poly.pdbx_strand_id
1 'polypeptide(L)'
;MGMALGDALGACVEFRPHEYLTAHPVKNLMGGGTWGLEKGQFTDDTSMALCLATSLIARRDFVPYDQLVRYKWWYQYGYMSSTGKCFDIGAATRQSIIQFEKNQKDFANKTSIPIDYMDFLCDQNCLSEFNVYCSEAGVAGNGALMRLAPVPLFFYRNPKKAVEYAGISGKITHGDDKVYDACRFYAALIIGALQHKSKNELLKETFYTENKTWFGDKDLHPDIRKISDGSYKKKRGYEDGIRGKGYIISALEAALWAFWSDEDSFEKGVLKAINLGDDTDTTAAIYGQLAGAYYGYKALPEEWLEHMYGKRFIKCLSKWIVYEGENWSKSHIYDDGDTEHNDVLPEEILNRSRFRRFTVHTMVSKASDSNNDNQNIATTYQSSMPKNDRRSSEDLTNNKPLQAATSYQSSMSKNDRKPSQGFSDKKPLQRATSYQPCMPENDLRSSKDLTDNKLIQEDLELAPPGTYSLGNSGRRQTHNYLFGKFPKSSKHS
;
A
#
# COMPACT_ATOMS: atom_id res chain seq x y z
N MET A 1 5.94 -12.17 -7.18
CA MET A 1 6.96 -13.23 -7.01
C MET A 1 8.34 -12.64 -6.81
N GLY A 2 8.90 -11.87 -7.75
CA GLY A 2 10.22 -11.26 -7.58
C GLY A 2 10.33 -10.42 -6.29
N MET A 3 9.34 -9.58 -6.00
CA MET A 3 9.22 -8.83 -4.74
C MET A 3 9.30 -9.72 -3.50
N ALA A 4 8.44 -10.74 -3.40
CA ALA A 4 8.41 -11.64 -2.26
C ALA A 4 9.71 -12.46 -2.09
N LEU A 5 10.38 -12.78 -3.20
CA LEU A 5 11.68 -13.42 -3.17
C LEU A 5 12.76 -12.45 -2.67
N GLY A 6 12.73 -11.19 -3.09
CA GLY A 6 13.64 -10.15 -2.62
C GLY A 6 13.50 -9.89 -1.12
N ASP A 7 12.27 -9.71 -0.64
CA ASP A 7 11.90 -9.62 0.77
C ASP A 7 12.50 -10.80 1.57
N ALA A 8 12.13 -12.05 1.23
CA ALA A 8 12.59 -13.23 1.96
C ALA A 8 14.12 -13.42 1.93
N LEU A 9 14.79 -12.98 0.86
CA LEU A 9 16.26 -13.00 0.78
C LEU A 9 16.90 -11.93 1.67
N GLY A 10 16.35 -10.72 1.72
CA GLY A 10 16.90 -9.62 2.51
C GLY A 10 16.65 -9.78 4.01
N ALA A 11 15.49 -10.34 4.39
CA ALA A 11 15.06 -10.44 5.79
C ALA A 11 16.07 -11.18 6.70
N CYS A 12 16.87 -12.08 6.15
CA CYS A 12 17.89 -12.82 6.90
C CYS A 12 19.05 -11.94 7.42
N VAL A 13 19.22 -10.74 6.87
CA VAL A 13 20.28 -9.78 7.23
C VAL A 13 19.78 -8.35 7.38
N GLU A 14 18.49 -8.18 7.64
CA GLU A 14 17.91 -6.89 7.96
C GLU A 14 18.66 -6.23 9.15
N PHE A 15 18.85 -4.91 9.07
CA PHE A 15 19.60 -4.07 10.01
C PHE A 15 21.10 -4.36 10.11
N ARG A 16 21.66 -5.25 9.28
CA ARG A 16 23.11 -5.47 9.24
C ARG A 16 23.78 -4.35 8.43
N PRO A 17 24.82 -3.69 8.97
CA PRO A 17 25.50 -2.61 8.26
C PRO A 17 26.27 -3.16 7.05
N HIS A 18 26.53 -2.30 6.08
CA HIS A 18 27.26 -2.66 4.86
C HIS A 18 28.62 -3.32 5.17
N GLU A 19 29.35 -2.82 6.15
CA GLU A 19 30.67 -3.35 6.54
C GLU A 19 30.57 -4.81 7.01
N TYR A 20 29.47 -5.19 7.65
CA TYR A 20 29.21 -6.58 8.03
C TYR A 20 29.00 -7.47 6.80
N LEU A 21 28.23 -7.00 5.81
CA LEU A 21 27.91 -7.76 4.60
C LEU A 21 29.06 -7.82 3.60
N THR A 22 29.99 -6.88 3.63
CA THR A 22 31.26 -7.00 2.90
C THR A 22 32.08 -8.19 3.41
N ALA A 23 32.07 -8.43 4.73
CA ALA A 23 32.74 -9.60 5.33
C ALA A 23 31.89 -10.88 5.25
N HIS A 24 30.56 -10.78 5.28
CA HIS A 24 29.62 -11.89 5.32
C HIS A 24 28.53 -11.75 4.24
N PRO A 25 28.90 -11.78 2.95
CA PRO A 25 27.95 -11.48 1.88
C PRO A 25 26.86 -12.54 1.79
N VAL A 26 25.62 -12.08 1.60
CA VAL A 26 24.51 -12.95 1.25
C VAL A 26 24.73 -13.48 -0.15
N LYS A 27 24.59 -14.80 -0.32
CA LYS A 27 24.77 -15.50 -1.59
C LYS A 27 23.57 -16.36 -1.99
N ASN A 28 22.71 -16.68 -1.03
CA ASN A 28 21.60 -17.62 -1.20
C ASN A 28 20.44 -17.25 -0.28
N LEU A 29 19.27 -17.84 -0.56
CA LEU A 29 18.13 -17.78 0.35
C LEU A 29 18.48 -18.49 1.66
N MET A 30 18.41 -17.73 2.75
CA MET A 30 18.65 -18.20 4.12
C MET A 30 17.43 -17.88 4.98
N GLY A 31 17.28 -18.58 6.10
CA GLY A 31 16.40 -18.14 7.19
C GLY A 31 17.19 -17.30 8.21
N GLY A 32 16.64 -17.10 9.39
CA GLY A 32 17.26 -16.38 10.49
C GLY A 32 16.91 -14.90 10.47
N GLY A 33 17.93 -14.03 10.56
CA GLY A 33 17.74 -12.60 10.69
C GLY A 33 17.21 -12.17 12.05
N THR A 34 16.80 -10.89 12.13
CA THR A 34 16.27 -10.24 13.34
C THR A 34 15.13 -11.02 13.98
N TRP A 35 14.30 -11.65 13.14
CA TRP A 35 13.06 -12.31 13.54
C TRP A 35 13.16 -13.84 13.64
N GLY A 36 14.33 -14.43 13.34
CA GLY A 36 14.52 -15.88 13.38
C GLY A 36 13.63 -16.64 12.39
N LEU A 37 13.44 -16.09 11.19
CA LEU A 37 12.54 -16.62 10.17
C LEU A 37 12.97 -17.99 9.64
N GLU A 38 12.02 -18.81 9.24
CA GLU A 38 12.32 -19.99 8.42
C GLU A 38 12.75 -19.58 7.00
N LYS A 39 13.52 -20.43 6.33
CA LYS A 39 13.98 -20.18 4.95
C LYS A 39 12.78 -19.93 4.04
N GLY A 40 12.74 -18.76 3.40
CA GLY A 40 11.71 -18.37 2.44
C GLY A 40 10.44 -17.74 3.04
N GLN A 41 10.38 -17.54 4.37
CA GLN A 41 9.40 -16.64 4.97
C GLN A 41 9.75 -15.18 4.63
N PHE A 42 8.70 -14.38 4.47
CA PHE A 42 8.75 -12.97 4.07
C PHE A 42 8.21 -12.06 5.18
N THR A 43 8.50 -10.77 5.15
CA THR A 43 8.18 -9.76 6.18
C THR A 43 6.90 -8.97 5.88
N ASP A 44 6.81 -7.72 6.35
CA ASP A 44 5.67 -6.86 6.12
C ASP A 44 5.55 -6.38 4.67
N ASP A 45 6.65 -6.27 3.91
CA ASP A 45 6.63 -5.92 2.49
C ASP A 45 5.65 -6.78 1.69
N THR A 46 5.86 -8.10 1.77
CA THR A 46 5.01 -9.06 1.06
C THR A 46 3.65 -9.17 1.72
N SER A 47 3.56 -9.16 3.05
CA SER A 47 2.27 -9.24 3.74
C SER A 47 1.33 -8.11 3.30
N MET A 48 1.84 -6.87 3.28
CA MET A 48 1.08 -5.70 2.83
C MET A 48 0.77 -5.75 1.34
N ALA A 49 1.69 -6.24 0.50
CA ALA A 49 1.40 -6.39 -0.92
C ALA A 49 0.31 -7.44 -1.20
N LEU A 50 0.27 -8.54 -0.43
CA LEU A 50 -0.78 -9.55 -0.52
C LEU A 50 -2.13 -8.98 -0.06
N CYS A 51 -2.13 -8.16 1.00
CA CYS A 51 -3.31 -7.39 1.40
C CYS A 51 -3.80 -6.48 0.25
N LEU A 52 -2.92 -5.71 -0.36
CA LEU A 52 -3.27 -4.83 -1.48
C LEU A 52 -3.78 -5.60 -2.71
N ALA A 53 -3.12 -6.69 -3.08
CA ALA A 53 -3.55 -7.55 -4.17
C ALA A 53 -4.94 -8.14 -3.93
N THR A 54 -5.22 -8.61 -2.71
CA THR A 54 -6.55 -9.15 -2.39
C THR A 54 -7.62 -8.08 -2.33
N SER A 55 -7.28 -6.83 -2.01
CA SER A 55 -8.19 -5.68 -2.12
C SER A 55 -8.62 -5.46 -3.56
N LEU A 56 -7.64 -5.31 -4.45
CA LEU A 56 -7.86 -5.10 -5.88
C LEU A 56 -8.72 -6.21 -6.49
N ILE A 57 -8.43 -7.47 -6.15
CA ILE A 57 -9.18 -8.63 -6.64
C ILE A 57 -10.62 -8.64 -6.10
N ALA A 58 -10.81 -8.47 -4.79
CA ALA A 58 -12.13 -8.58 -4.17
C ALA A 58 -13.05 -7.41 -4.54
N ARG A 59 -12.47 -6.21 -4.64
CA ARG A 59 -13.20 -4.99 -5.03
C ARG A 59 -13.33 -4.84 -6.54
N ARG A 60 -12.53 -5.58 -7.31
CA ARG A 60 -12.38 -5.43 -8.77
C ARG A 60 -12.09 -3.99 -9.19
N ASP A 61 -11.46 -3.23 -8.30
CA ASP A 61 -11.10 -1.83 -8.48
C ASP A 61 -10.15 -1.41 -7.34
N PHE A 62 -9.61 -0.19 -7.42
CA PHE A 62 -8.83 0.40 -6.35
C PHE A 62 -9.74 1.14 -5.36
N VAL A 63 -9.93 0.54 -4.18
CA VAL A 63 -10.70 1.13 -3.09
C VAL A 63 -9.78 1.36 -1.88
N PRO A 64 -9.28 2.59 -1.65
CA PRO A 64 -8.31 2.88 -0.58
C PRO A 64 -8.79 2.47 0.81
N TYR A 65 -10.10 2.54 1.06
CA TYR A 65 -10.70 2.08 2.31
C TYR A 65 -10.46 0.58 2.55
N ASP A 66 -10.74 -0.26 1.55
CA ASP A 66 -10.59 -1.72 1.66
C ASP A 66 -9.12 -2.13 1.76
N GLN A 67 -8.20 -1.37 1.13
CA GLN A 67 -6.76 -1.51 1.37
C GLN A 67 -6.42 -1.33 2.87
N LEU A 68 -6.92 -0.26 3.51
CA LEU A 68 -6.67 -0.01 4.93
C LEU A 68 -7.34 -1.05 5.84
N VAL A 69 -8.53 -1.53 5.49
CA VAL A 69 -9.19 -2.65 6.20
C VAL A 69 -8.30 -3.90 6.20
N ARG A 70 -7.71 -4.26 5.05
CA ARG A 70 -6.83 -5.44 4.98
C ARG A 70 -5.52 -5.25 5.71
N TYR A 71 -4.97 -4.04 5.71
CA TYR A 71 -3.79 -3.73 6.53
C TYR A 71 -4.13 -3.82 8.02
N LYS A 72 -5.33 -3.38 8.43
CA LYS A 72 -5.83 -3.60 9.79
C LYS A 72 -5.97 -5.09 10.11
N TRP A 73 -6.52 -5.90 9.21
CA TRP A 73 -6.60 -7.35 9.43
C TRP A 73 -5.24 -8.02 9.56
N TRP A 74 -4.27 -7.59 8.76
CA TRP A 74 -2.89 -8.05 8.92
C TRP A 74 -2.36 -7.65 10.29
N TYR A 75 -2.46 -6.38 10.66
CA TYR A 75 -2.00 -5.85 11.95
C TYR A 75 -2.61 -6.57 13.16
N GLN A 76 -3.92 -6.80 13.15
CA GLN A 76 -4.64 -7.38 14.30
C GLN A 76 -4.58 -8.91 14.34
N TYR A 77 -4.61 -9.58 13.19
CA TYR A 77 -4.86 -11.03 13.11
C TYR A 77 -3.79 -11.80 12.33
N GLY A 78 -2.74 -11.14 11.83
CA GLY A 78 -1.73 -11.79 10.99
C GLY A 78 -2.26 -12.23 9.61
N TYR A 79 -3.36 -11.63 9.12
CA TYR A 79 -3.87 -11.88 7.78
C TYR A 79 -2.77 -11.67 6.72
N MET A 80 -2.56 -12.66 5.86
CA MET A 80 -1.49 -12.69 4.84
C MET A 80 -0.05 -12.69 5.36
N SER A 81 0.18 -13.00 6.64
CA SER A 81 1.51 -13.17 7.21
C SER A 81 2.14 -14.53 6.87
N SER A 82 3.46 -14.56 6.76
CA SER A 82 4.26 -15.80 6.62
C SER A 82 4.41 -16.58 7.93
N THR A 83 4.19 -15.93 9.09
CA THR A 83 4.33 -16.50 10.43
C THR A 83 2.99 -16.66 11.16
N GLY A 84 1.89 -16.26 10.52
CA GLY A 84 0.55 -16.26 11.10
C GLY A 84 0.30 -15.13 12.11
N LYS A 85 1.24 -14.18 12.27
CA LYS A 85 1.10 -12.99 13.12
C LYS A 85 1.63 -11.75 12.41
N CYS A 86 1.19 -10.56 12.80
CA CYS A 86 1.85 -9.32 12.39
C CYS A 86 3.21 -9.20 13.10
N PHE A 87 4.27 -9.00 12.34
CA PHE A 87 5.60 -8.64 12.81
C PHE A 87 6.22 -7.66 11.80
N ASP A 88 7.35 -7.06 12.17
CA ASP A 88 8.10 -6.10 11.34
C ASP A 88 7.39 -4.82 10.91
N ILE A 89 6.17 -4.58 11.39
CA ILE A 89 5.40 -3.41 10.99
C ILE A 89 6.12 -2.09 11.32
N GLY A 90 6.45 -1.34 10.27
CA GLY A 90 7.02 0.01 10.38
C GLY A 90 6.12 0.99 11.16
N ALA A 91 6.75 1.91 11.89
CA ALA A 91 6.05 2.86 12.77
C ALA A 91 4.99 3.72 12.05
N ALA A 92 5.32 4.22 10.86
CA ALA A 92 4.41 5.02 10.03
C ALA A 92 3.15 4.23 9.61
N THR A 93 3.33 2.98 9.18
CA THR A 93 2.24 2.08 8.83
C THR A 93 1.36 1.80 10.04
N ARG A 94 1.96 1.44 11.18
CA ARG A 94 1.23 1.18 12.43
C ARG A 94 0.40 2.40 12.84
N GLN A 95 0.99 3.58 12.84
CA GLN A 95 0.30 4.82 13.21
C GLN A 95 -0.87 5.13 12.27
N SER A 96 -0.69 4.90 10.97
CA SER A 96 -1.76 5.11 9.99
C SER A 96 -2.93 4.14 10.18
N ILE A 97 -2.67 2.88 10.54
CA ILE A 97 -3.73 1.91 10.85
C ILE A 97 -4.48 2.31 12.13
N ILE A 98 -3.77 2.75 13.16
CA ILE A 98 -4.40 3.25 14.41
C ILE A 98 -5.29 4.47 14.10
N GLN A 99 -4.80 5.41 13.29
CA GLN A 99 -5.58 6.56 12.86
C GLN A 99 -6.79 6.16 12.00
N PHE A 100 -6.65 5.15 11.15
CA PHE A 100 -7.77 4.59 10.38
C PHE A 100 -8.84 3.99 11.29
N GLU A 101 -8.47 3.22 12.32
CA GLU A 101 -9.41 2.68 13.30
C GLU A 101 -10.16 3.78 14.06
N LYS A 102 -9.46 4.87 14.41
CA LYS A 102 -10.10 6.05 15.00
C LYS A 102 -11.10 6.69 14.04
N ASN A 103 -10.71 6.88 12.77
CA ASN A 103 -11.60 7.41 11.73
C ASN A 103 -12.83 6.49 11.54
N GLN A 104 -12.67 5.16 11.59
CA GLN A 104 -13.79 4.21 11.54
C GLN A 104 -14.76 4.40 12.71
N LYS A 105 -14.27 4.56 13.95
CA LYS A 105 -15.10 4.81 15.13
C LYS A 105 -15.86 6.14 15.03
N ASP A 106 -15.16 7.20 14.64
CA ASP A 106 -15.75 8.54 14.51
C ASP A 106 -16.83 8.55 13.41
N PHE A 107 -16.56 7.90 12.27
CA PHE A 107 -17.51 7.79 11.17
C PHE A 107 -18.72 6.91 11.51
N ALA A 108 -18.51 5.78 12.19
CA ALA A 108 -19.57 4.90 12.69
C ALA A 108 -20.54 5.67 13.60
N ASN A 109 -20.00 6.46 14.55
CA ASN A 109 -20.80 7.30 15.43
C ASN A 109 -21.58 8.38 14.65
N LYS A 110 -20.93 9.05 13.70
CA LYS A 110 -21.56 10.10 12.87
C LYS A 110 -22.71 9.56 12.01
N THR A 111 -22.57 8.36 11.47
CA THR A 111 -23.50 7.76 10.51
C THR A 111 -24.48 6.76 11.13
N SER A 112 -24.33 6.45 12.42
CA SER A 112 -25.07 5.39 13.12
C SER A 112 -24.91 3.99 12.49
N ILE A 113 -23.82 3.77 11.73
CA ILE A 113 -23.43 2.45 11.24
C ILE A 113 -22.73 1.71 12.38
N PRO A 114 -23.11 0.46 12.73
CA PRO A 114 -22.44 -0.27 13.80
C PRO A 114 -20.97 -0.54 13.45
N ILE A 115 -20.08 -0.41 14.45
CA ILE A 115 -18.62 -0.54 14.25
C ILE A 115 -18.19 -1.86 13.61
N ASP A 116 -18.87 -2.97 13.95
CA ASP A 116 -18.58 -4.31 13.41
C ASP A 116 -18.87 -4.43 11.90
N TYR A 117 -19.64 -3.50 11.33
CA TYR A 117 -19.95 -3.45 9.91
C TYR A 117 -18.99 -2.56 9.12
N MET A 118 -18.16 -1.76 9.79
CA MET A 118 -17.29 -0.79 9.11
C MET A 118 -16.31 -1.46 8.15
N ASP A 119 -15.75 -2.61 8.51
CA ASP A 119 -14.82 -3.34 7.62
C ASP A 119 -15.46 -3.85 6.33
N PHE A 120 -16.79 -3.96 6.30
CA PHE A 120 -17.56 -4.44 5.17
C PHE A 120 -18.24 -3.30 4.40
N LEU A 121 -17.94 -2.04 4.74
CA LEU A 121 -18.53 -0.88 4.11
C LEU A 121 -18.24 -0.88 2.60
N CYS A 122 -19.31 -0.87 1.80
CA CYS A 122 -19.22 -0.91 0.34
C CYS A 122 -20.08 0.15 -0.35
N ASP A 123 -20.87 0.93 0.40
CA ASP A 123 -21.68 2.02 -0.14
C ASP A 123 -20.79 3.17 -0.61
N GLN A 124 -20.96 3.59 -1.87
CA GLN A 124 -20.08 4.57 -2.49
C GLN A 124 -20.24 5.97 -1.91
N ASN A 125 -21.45 6.34 -1.46
CA ASN A 125 -21.65 7.66 -0.83
C ASN A 125 -20.91 7.70 0.51
N CYS A 126 -21.07 6.66 1.34
CA CYS A 126 -20.35 6.56 2.59
C CYS A 126 -18.83 6.53 2.39
N LEU A 127 -18.34 5.76 1.42
CA LEU A 127 -16.91 5.69 1.12
C LEU A 127 -16.35 7.03 0.64
N SER A 128 -17.12 7.80 -0.12
CA SER A 128 -16.70 9.12 -0.60
C SER A 128 -16.56 10.17 0.51
N GLU A 129 -17.32 10.00 1.61
CA GLU A 129 -17.23 10.87 2.79
C GLU A 129 -16.14 10.43 3.79
N PHE A 130 -15.62 9.21 3.66
CA PHE A 130 -14.65 8.66 4.60
C PHE A 130 -13.24 9.20 4.33
N ASN A 131 -12.59 9.78 5.35
CA ASN A 131 -11.21 10.21 5.23
C ASN A 131 -10.22 9.02 5.31
N VAL A 132 -9.73 8.60 4.16
CA VAL A 132 -8.71 7.53 4.02
C VAL A 132 -7.28 8.01 4.21
N TYR A 133 -7.01 9.32 4.27
CA TYR A 133 -5.66 9.85 4.48
C TYR A 133 -5.31 9.83 5.95
N CYS A 134 -4.68 8.74 6.39
CA CYS A 134 -4.46 8.44 7.82
C CYS A 134 -3.04 8.74 8.30
N SER A 135 -2.18 9.26 7.43
CA SER A 135 -0.81 9.66 7.76
C SER A 135 -0.67 11.16 7.82
N GLU A 136 0.17 11.63 8.74
CA GLU A 136 0.61 13.02 8.80
C GLU A 136 1.48 13.40 7.58
N ALA A 137 1.50 14.69 7.27
CA ALA A 137 2.37 15.24 6.24
C ALA A 137 3.85 15.09 6.64
N GLY A 138 4.73 14.86 5.67
CA GLY A 138 6.18 14.72 5.91
C GLY A 138 6.65 13.29 6.27
N VAL A 139 5.73 12.34 6.46
CA VAL A 139 6.06 10.94 6.73
C VAL A 139 6.56 10.27 5.43
N ALA A 140 7.88 10.22 5.27
CA ALA A 140 8.57 9.83 4.03
C ALA A 140 9.27 8.46 4.09
N GLY A 141 8.70 7.51 4.82
CA GLY A 141 9.19 6.12 4.87
C GLY A 141 8.99 5.35 3.55
N ASN A 142 9.78 4.31 3.34
CA ASN A 142 9.73 3.43 2.17
C ASN A 142 8.57 2.41 2.16
N GLY A 143 7.82 2.30 3.27
CA GLY A 143 6.77 1.29 3.44
C GLY A 143 5.65 1.33 2.38
N ALA A 144 5.53 2.44 1.64
CA ALA A 144 4.65 2.54 0.47
C ALA A 144 5.20 1.84 -0.78
N LEU A 145 6.50 1.98 -1.07
CA LEU A 145 7.12 1.40 -2.27
C LEU A 145 7.25 -0.13 -2.15
N MET A 146 7.55 -0.64 -0.97
CA MET A 146 7.83 -2.06 -0.74
C MET A 146 6.71 -3.01 -1.18
N ARG A 147 5.48 -2.50 -1.23
CA ARG A 147 4.25 -3.26 -1.46
C ARG A 147 3.52 -2.91 -2.76
N LEU A 148 4.12 -2.10 -3.63
CA LEU A 148 3.43 -1.35 -4.69
C LEU A 148 2.93 -2.23 -5.85
N ALA A 149 3.68 -3.26 -6.24
CA ALA A 149 3.48 -4.05 -7.46
C ALA A 149 2.05 -4.49 -7.80
N PRO A 150 1.16 -4.83 -6.84
CA PRO A 150 -0.21 -5.20 -7.17
C PRO A 150 -0.96 -4.15 -8.00
N VAL A 151 -0.75 -2.85 -7.73
CA VAL A 151 -1.45 -1.77 -8.45
C VAL A 151 -1.09 -1.72 -9.94
N PRO A 152 0.18 -1.56 -10.35
CA PRO A 152 0.52 -1.56 -11.77
C PRO A 152 0.25 -2.90 -12.46
N LEU A 153 0.24 -4.04 -11.74
CA LEU A 153 -0.17 -5.32 -12.32
C LEU A 153 -1.67 -5.37 -12.64
N PHE A 154 -2.52 -4.79 -11.80
CA PHE A 154 -3.96 -4.74 -12.03
C PHE A 154 -4.31 -3.74 -13.14
N PHE A 155 -3.76 -2.53 -13.09
CA PHE A 155 -4.11 -1.45 -14.02
C PHE A 155 -3.19 -1.37 -15.24
N TYR A 156 -2.49 -2.45 -15.63
CA TYR A 156 -1.41 -2.36 -16.60
C TYR A 156 -1.81 -1.87 -18.00
N ARG A 157 -3.10 -2.02 -18.36
CA ARG A 157 -3.69 -1.50 -19.61
C ARG A 157 -4.13 -0.04 -19.54
N ASN A 158 -4.13 0.58 -18.35
CA ASN A 158 -4.40 1.99 -18.15
C ASN A 158 -3.28 2.62 -17.31
N PRO A 159 -2.15 3.00 -17.96
CA PRO A 159 -0.98 3.55 -17.27
C PRO A 159 -1.29 4.76 -16.40
N LYS A 160 -2.23 5.63 -16.83
CA LYS A 160 -2.62 6.82 -16.08
C LYS A 160 -3.24 6.46 -14.73
N LYS A 161 -4.16 5.49 -14.72
CA LYS A 161 -4.76 4.97 -13.47
C LYS A 161 -3.74 4.20 -12.63
N ALA A 162 -2.89 3.38 -13.25
CA ALA A 162 -1.84 2.65 -12.54
C ALA A 162 -0.90 3.58 -11.76
N VAL A 163 -0.44 4.66 -12.41
CA VAL A 163 0.43 5.68 -11.81
C VAL A 163 -0.30 6.41 -10.68
N GLU A 164 -1.51 6.92 -10.94
CA GLU A 164 -2.28 7.67 -9.94
C GLU A 164 -2.59 6.84 -8.69
N TYR A 165 -3.14 5.63 -8.89
CA TYR A 165 -3.52 4.74 -7.79
C TYR A 165 -2.32 4.23 -7.01
N ALA A 166 -1.14 4.09 -7.62
CA ALA A 166 0.07 3.77 -6.89
C ALA A 166 0.47 4.91 -5.95
N GLY A 167 0.38 6.16 -6.42
CA GLY A 167 0.58 7.34 -5.58
C GLY A 167 -0.39 7.39 -4.40
N ILE A 168 -1.69 7.25 -4.66
CA ILE A 168 -2.72 7.26 -3.61
C ILE A 168 -2.51 6.12 -2.60
N SER A 169 -2.23 4.90 -3.07
CA SER A 169 -2.00 3.71 -2.23
C SER A 169 -0.84 3.89 -1.25
N GLY A 170 0.20 4.64 -1.64
CA GLY A 170 1.27 5.07 -0.75
C GLY A 170 0.81 6.14 0.25
N LYS A 171 0.22 7.21 -0.29
CA LYS A 171 -0.12 8.43 0.46
C LYS A 171 -1.08 8.21 1.63
N ILE A 172 -1.98 7.22 1.56
CA ILE A 172 -2.91 6.92 2.65
C ILE A 172 -2.24 6.41 3.95
N THR A 173 -0.98 5.96 3.87
CA THR A 173 -0.18 5.50 5.03
C THR A 173 1.12 6.27 5.25
N HIS A 174 1.53 7.09 4.27
CA HIS A 174 2.80 7.81 4.25
C HIS A 174 2.56 9.15 3.56
N GLY A 175 2.25 10.18 4.35
CA GLY A 175 1.62 11.43 3.88
C GLY A 175 2.56 12.43 3.21
N ASP A 176 3.82 12.07 2.95
CA ASP A 176 4.76 12.93 2.23
C ASP A 176 4.55 12.88 0.70
N ASP A 177 4.63 14.03 0.03
CA ASP A 177 4.49 14.10 -1.43
C ASP A 177 5.62 13.38 -2.19
N LYS A 178 6.82 13.25 -1.59
CA LYS A 178 7.90 12.41 -2.12
C LYS A 178 7.46 10.95 -2.23
N VAL A 179 6.65 10.46 -1.29
CA VAL A 179 6.15 9.08 -1.31
C VAL A 179 5.13 8.88 -2.42
N TYR A 180 4.19 9.82 -2.54
CA TYR A 180 3.22 9.82 -3.63
C TYR A 180 3.92 9.79 -5.00
N ASP A 181 4.91 10.65 -5.21
CA ASP A 181 5.62 10.73 -6.50
C ASP A 181 6.62 9.60 -6.74
N ALA A 182 7.26 9.08 -5.69
CA ALA A 182 8.09 7.88 -5.78
C ALA A 182 7.26 6.68 -6.27
N CYS A 183 6.07 6.47 -5.69
CA CYS A 183 5.17 5.40 -6.09
C CYS A 183 4.67 5.59 -7.53
N ARG A 184 4.31 6.82 -7.92
CA ARG A 184 3.91 7.15 -9.31
C ARG A 184 5.01 6.80 -10.31
N PHE A 185 6.23 7.27 -10.06
CA PHE A 185 7.37 7.02 -10.94
C PHE A 185 7.71 5.52 -11.01
N TYR A 186 7.73 4.85 -9.87
CA TYR A 186 8.05 3.43 -9.80
C TYR A 186 7.01 2.54 -10.48
N ALA A 187 5.72 2.87 -10.32
CA ALA A 187 4.63 2.23 -11.06
C ALA A 187 4.81 2.39 -12.57
N ALA A 188 5.16 3.58 -13.05
CA ALA A 188 5.42 3.81 -14.48
C ALA A 188 6.56 2.93 -15.02
N LEU A 189 7.64 2.74 -14.25
CA LEU A 189 8.73 1.82 -14.63
C LEU A 189 8.24 0.37 -14.74
N ILE A 190 7.43 -0.10 -13.79
CA ILE A 190 6.84 -1.45 -13.84
C ILE A 190 5.93 -1.58 -15.07
N ILE A 191 5.07 -0.59 -15.35
CA ILE A 191 4.24 -0.57 -16.56
C ILE A 191 5.09 -0.63 -17.82
N GLY A 192 6.15 0.16 -17.91
CA GLY A 192 7.08 0.12 -19.03
C GLY A 192 7.69 -1.27 -19.24
N ALA A 193 8.08 -1.94 -18.15
CA ALA A 193 8.62 -3.30 -18.20
C ALA A 193 7.56 -4.31 -18.69
N LEU A 194 6.32 -4.20 -18.22
CA LEU A 194 5.19 -5.03 -18.69
C LEU A 194 4.82 -4.76 -20.16
N GLN A 195 5.11 -3.56 -20.66
CA GLN A 195 5.00 -3.19 -22.07
C GLN A 195 6.24 -3.55 -22.90
N HIS A 196 7.15 -4.37 -22.34
CA HIS A 196 8.34 -4.87 -23.02
C HIS A 196 9.35 -3.79 -23.44
N LYS A 197 9.35 -2.61 -22.80
CA LYS A 197 10.44 -1.64 -22.99
C LYS A 197 11.76 -2.24 -22.54
N SER A 198 12.83 -1.98 -23.30
CA SER A 198 14.19 -2.39 -22.93
C SER A 198 14.67 -1.68 -21.66
N LYS A 199 15.66 -2.26 -20.97
CA LYS A 199 16.26 -1.63 -19.78
C LYS A 199 16.79 -0.22 -20.08
N ASN A 200 17.39 -0.01 -21.25
CA ASN A 200 17.85 1.31 -21.70
C ASN A 200 16.70 2.30 -21.86
N GLU A 201 15.55 1.87 -22.37
CA GLU A 201 14.35 2.72 -22.48
C GLU A 201 13.72 3.02 -21.13
N LEU A 202 13.75 2.10 -20.18
CA LEU A 202 13.24 2.30 -18.82
C LEU A 202 14.11 3.28 -18.02
N LEU A 203 15.43 3.20 -18.17
CA LEU A 203 16.40 3.93 -17.35
C LEU A 203 16.97 5.18 -18.02
N LYS A 204 16.42 5.60 -19.16
CA LYS A 204 16.79 6.87 -19.79
C LYS A 204 16.21 8.05 -19.02
N GLU A 205 16.94 9.16 -19.04
CA GLU A 205 16.60 10.40 -18.33
C GLU A 205 15.29 11.02 -18.86
N THR A 206 14.96 10.74 -20.12
CA THR A 206 13.73 11.20 -20.77
C THR A 206 12.51 10.30 -20.51
N PHE A 207 12.65 9.18 -19.78
CA PHE A 207 11.55 8.22 -19.59
C PHE A 207 10.31 8.92 -19.01
N TYR A 208 10.50 9.75 -17.99
CA TYR A 208 9.40 10.51 -17.40
C TYR A 208 8.73 11.46 -18.41
N THR A 209 9.52 12.26 -19.12
CA THR A 209 8.99 13.27 -20.05
C THR A 209 8.30 12.65 -21.26
N GLU A 210 8.79 11.53 -21.75
CA GLU A 210 8.16 10.81 -22.87
C GLU A 210 6.84 10.13 -22.48
N ASN A 211 6.69 9.77 -21.21
CA ASN A 211 5.48 9.14 -20.67
C ASN A 211 4.67 10.12 -19.81
N LYS A 212 4.84 11.44 -20.03
CA LYS A 212 4.25 12.51 -19.21
C LYS A 212 2.72 12.40 -19.09
N THR A 213 2.06 11.91 -20.14
CA THR A 213 0.60 11.69 -20.16
C THR A 213 0.12 10.69 -19.11
N TRP A 214 0.97 9.77 -18.65
CA TRP A 214 0.63 8.82 -17.59
C TRP A 214 0.57 9.48 -16.21
N PHE A 215 1.21 10.63 -16.04
CA PHE A 215 1.27 11.34 -14.78
C PHE A 215 0.16 12.39 -14.63
N GLY A 216 -0.64 12.64 -15.67
CA GLY A 216 -1.59 13.76 -15.66
C GLY A 216 -0.89 15.10 -15.45
N ASP A 217 -1.60 16.04 -14.83
CA ASP A 217 -1.16 17.45 -14.79
C ASP A 217 -0.11 17.74 -13.71
N LYS A 218 0.01 16.87 -12.70
CA LYS A 218 0.94 17.08 -11.58
C LYS A 218 2.35 16.59 -11.93
N ASP A 219 3.32 17.50 -11.91
CA ASP A 219 4.75 17.19 -12.02
C ASP A 219 5.25 16.31 -10.87
N LEU A 220 6.38 15.62 -11.09
CA LEU A 220 7.07 14.89 -10.02
C LEU A 220 7.75 15.86 -9.06
N HIS A 221 7.76 15.52 -7.78
CA HIS A 221 8.56 16.17 -6.76
C HIS A 221 10.03 16.27 -7.21
N PRO A 222 10.72 17.41 -6.99
CA PRO A 222 12.08 17.64 -7.48
C PRO A 222 13.09 16.56 -7.10
N ASP A 223 12.99 15.98 -5.90
CA ASP A 223 13.88 14.89 -5.49
C ASP A 223 13.62 13.58 -6.24
N ILE A 224 12.37 13.29 -6.60
CA ILE A 224 12.03 12.14 -7.46
C ILE A 224 12.46 12.43 -8.89
N ARG A 225 12.39 13.69 -9.33
CA ARG A 225 12.89 14.10 -10.64
C ARG A 225 14.40 13.83 -10.77
N LYS A 226 15.21 14.15 -9.76
CA LYS A 226 16.65 13.81 -9.73
C LYS A 226 16.90 12.31 -9.90
N ILE A 227 16.09 11.47 -9.25
CA ILE A 227 16.16 10.01 -9.44
C ILE A 227 15.79 9.65 -10.87
N SER A 228 14.71 10.22 -11.44
CA SER A 228 14.29 9.96 -12.82
C SER A 228 15.36 10.37 -13.85
N ASP A 229 16.12 11.43 -13.54
CA ASP A 229 17.25 11.91 -14.33
C ASP A 229 18.54 11.08 -14.08
N GLY A 230 18.45 9.98 -13.32
CA GLY A 230 19.52 8.98 -13.22
C GLY A 230 20.48 9.14 -12.05
N SER A 231 20.11 9.82 -10.95
CA SER A 231 20.99 9.96 -9.77
C SER A 231 21.51 8.63 -9.22
N TYR A 232 20.78 7.52 -9.42
CA TYR A 232 21.16 6.17 -9.03
C TYR A 232 22.27 5.52 -9.87
N LYS A 233 22.70 6.11 -11.00
CA LYS A 233 23.71 5.53 -11.91
C LYS A 233 25.14 5.71 -11.39
N LYS A 234 25.39 5.18 -10.19
CA LYS A 234 26.64 5.31 -9.43
C LYS A 234 27.46 4.03 -9.55
N LYS A 235 28.59 4.07 -10.26
CA LYS A 235 29.37 2.88 -10.64
C LYS A 235 29.87 2.06 -9.46
N ARG A 236 30.27 2.73 -8.36
CA ARG A 236 30.78 2.06 -7.17
C ARG A 236 29.67 1.76 -6.15
N GLY A 237 28.41 2.14 -6.39
CA GLY A 237 27.33 1.82 -5.46
C GLY A 237 27.50 2.48 -4.09
N TYR A 238 27.78 1.69 -3.06
CA TYR A 238 27.87 2.17 -1.68
C TYR A 238 28.96 3.25 -1.52
N GLU A 239 30.12 3.10 -2.14
CA GLU A 239 31.23 4.07 -2.06
C GLU A 239 30.89 5.41 -2.73
N ASP A 240 29.94 5.42 -3.67
CA ASP A 240 29.44 6.62 -4.33
C ASP A 240 28.20 7.20 -3.62
N GLY A 241 27.78 6.63 -2.49
CA GLY A 241 26.70 7.16 -1.66
C GLY A 241 25.33 6.50 -1.86
N ILE A 242 25.22 5.35 -2.55
CA ILE A 242 23.99 4.55 -2.55
C ILE A 242 23.75 3.96 -1.16
N ARG A 243 22.54 4.09 -0.61
CA ARG A 243 22.18 3.59 0.72
C ARG A 243 20.80 2.95 0.69
N GLY A 244 20.69 1.68 1.06
CA GLY A 244 19.40 0.99 1.24
C GLY A 244 18.82 1.31 2.61
N LYS A 245 18.16 2.47 2.79
CA LYS A 245 17.62 2.92 4.08
C LYS A 245 16.11 3.14 4.00
N GLY A 246 15.47 3.18 5.17
CA GLY A 246 14.03 3.44 5.35
C GLY A 246 13.47 4.74 4.76
N TYR A 247 14.30 5.66 4.27
CA TYR A 247 13.86 6.89 3.61
C TYR A 247 13.53 6.65 2.14
N ILE A 248 12.37 7.10 1.69
CA ILE A 248 11.82 6.83 0.35
C ILE A 248 12.79 7.10 -0.81
N ILE A 249 13.55 8.20 -0.75
CA ILE A 249 14.52 8.58 -1.79
C ILE A 249 15.68 7.59 -1.82
N SER A 250 16.23 7.25 -0.64
CA SER A 250 17.34 6.32 -0.52
C SER A 250 16.95 4.91 -0.99
N ALA A 251 15.78 4.43 -0.56
CA ALA A 251 15.27 3.11 -0.96
C ALA A 251 15.04 3.02 -2.48
N LEU A 252 14.41 4.05 -3.08
CA LEU A 252 14.19 4.09 -4.52
C LEU A 252 15.50 4.18 -5.31
N GLU A 253 16.44 5.04 -4.87
CA GLU A 253 17.75 5.18 -5.50
C GLU A 253 18.54 3.86 -5.45
N ALA A 254 18.53 3.17 -4.30
CA ALA A 254 19.20 1.89 -4.11
C ALA A 254 18.62 0.77 -4.98
N ALA A 255 17.29 0.64 -5.03
CA ALA A 255 16.64 -0.37 -5.86
C ALA A 255 16.88 -0.14 -7.36
N LEU A 256 16.86 1.11 -7.82
CA LEU A 256 17.16 1.44 -9.22
C LEU A 256 18.65 1.30 -9.55
N TRP A 257 19.54 1.59 -8.62
CA TRP A 257 20.97 1.28 -8.77
C TRP A 257 21.19 -0.22 -8.94
N ALA A 258 20.54 -1.03 -8.11
CA ALA A 258 20.63 -2.48 -8.21
C ALA A 258 20.13 -2.96 -9.58
N PHE A 259 18.97 -2.47 -10.05
CA PHE A 259 18.43 -2.79 -11.38
C PHE A 259 19.26 -2.28 -12.56
N TRP A 260 19.89 -1.12 -12.42
CA TRP A 260 20.80 -0.59 -13.43
C TRP A 260 22.09 -1.40 -13.54
N SER A 261 22.58 -1.92 -12.41
CA SER A 261 23.88 -2.61 -12.31
C SER A 261 23.78 -4.13 -12.26
N ASP A 262 22.59 -4.73 -12.40
CA ASP A 262 22.34 -6.17 -12.16
C ASP A 262 22.92 -7.14 -13.19
N GLU A 263 23.68 -6.65 -14.18
CA GLU A 263 24.31 -7.49 -15.23
C GLU A 263 23.30 -8.41 -15.94
N ASP A 264 22.09 -7.88 -16.19
CA ASP A 264 21.00 -8.58 -16.88
C ASP A 264 20.55 -9.87 -16.18
N SER A 265 20.71 -9.93 -14.85
CA SER A 265 20.34 -11.07 -14.03
C SER A 265 19.59 -10.64 -12.78
N PHE A 266 18.39 -11.21 -12.58
CA PHE A 266 17.61 -11.03 -11.36
C PHE A 266 18.43 -11.38 -10.11
N GLU A 267 19.13 -12.51 -10.16
CA GLU A 267 19.94 -13.03 -9.06
C GLU A 267 21.04 -12.05 -8.64
N LYS A 268 21.81 -11.56 -9.63
CA LYS A 268 22.91 -10.64 -9.33
C LYS A 268 22.39 -9.31 -8.80
N GLY A 269 21.30 -8.79 -9.36
CA GLY A 269 20.73 -7.53 -8.90
C GLY A 269 20.12 -7.60 -7.50
N VAL A 270 19.39 -8.67 -7.18
CA VAL A 270 18.80 -8.82 -5.85
C VAL A 270 19.89 -8.98 -4.79
N LEU A 271 20.97 -9.72 -5.08
CA LEU A 271 22.12 -9.83 -4.18
C LEU A 271 22.86 -8.49 -4.04
N LYS A 272 22.94 -7.67 -5.09
CA LYS A 272 23.49 -6.29 -4.98
C LYS A 272 22.63 -5.42 -4.06
N ALA A 273 21.30 -5.49 -4.20
CA ALA A 273 20.37 -4.76 -3.34
C ALA A 273 20.54 -5.13 -1.86
N ILE A 274 20.62 -6.43 -1.55
CA ILE A 274 20.76 -6.94 -0.17
C ILE A 274 22.12 -6.56 0.42
N ASN A 275 23.21 -6.74 -0.32
CA ASN A 275 24.56 -6.49 0.19
C ASN A 275 24.90 -4.99 0.34
N LEU A 276 23.98 -4.07 0.04
CA LEU A 276 24.09 -2.67 0.49
C LEU A 276 23.95 -2.53 2.02
N GLY A 277 23.32 -3.48 2.70
CA GLY A 277 23.07 -3.43 4.14
C GLY A 277 21.94 -2.48 4.52
N ASP A 278 21.83 -2.26 5.83
CA ASP A 278 20.79 -1.50 6.50
C ASP A 278 19.39 -2.11 6.29
N ASP A 279 18.57 -1.54 5.41
CA ASP A 279 17.17 -1.92 5.15
C ASP A 279 17.11 -2.84 3.92
N THR A 280 17.55 -4.08 4.13
CA THR A 280 17.95 -5.02 3.06
C THR A 280 16.77 -5.73 2.42
N ASP A 281 15.80 -6.17 3.21
CA ASP A 281 14.54 -6.76 2.74
C ASP A 281 13.75 -5.76 1.91
N THR A 282 13.58 -4.53 2.39
CA THR A 282 12.84 -3.51 1.63
C THR A 282 13.53 -3.15 0.32
N THR A 283 14.85 -2.92 0.35
CA THR A 283 15.59 -2.57 -0.86
C THR A 283 15.51 -3.70 -1.90
N ALA A 284 15.61 -4.96 -1.46
CA ALA A 284 15.50 -6.14 -2.29
C ALA A 284 14.07 -6.40 -2.79
N ALA A 285 13.05 -6.16 -1.96
CA ALA A 285 11.65 -6.27 -2.31
C ALA A 285 11.28 -5.25 -3.39
N ILE A 286 11.68 -3.98 -3.22
CA ILE A 286 11.52 -2.94 -4.24
C ILE A 286 12.22 -3.41 -5.51
N TYR A 287 13.53 -3.69 -5.52
CA TYR A 287 14.22 -4.23 -6.70
C TYR A 287 13.45 -5.38 -7.37
N GLY A 288 12.99 -6.34 -6.57
CA GLY A 288 12.30 -7.54 -7.02
C GLY A 288 10.97 -7.28 -7.72
N GLN A 289 10.31 -6.15 -7.47
CA GLN A 289 9.09 -5.74 -8.19
C GLN A 289 9.40 -5.42 -9.65
N LEU A 290 10.31 -4.48 -9.91
CA LEU A 290 10.68 -4.06 -11.25
C LEU A 290 11.43 -5.16 -12.00
N ALA A 291 12.43 -5.77 -11.37
CA ALA A 291 13.21 -6.84 -11.97
C ALA A 291 12.32 -8.06 -12.28
N GLY A 292 11.38 -8.40 -11.40
CA GLY A 292 10.41 -9.47 -11.63
C GLY A 292 9.45 -9.18 -12.79
N ALA A 293 9.04 -7.93 -12.98
CA ALA A 293 8.23 -7.50 -14.12
C ALA A 293 9.04 -7.52 -15.43
N TYR A 294 10.31 -7.13 -15.38
CA TYR A 294 11.20 -7.04 -16.54
C TYR A 294 11.69 -8.40 -17.04
N TYR A 295 12.27 -9.22 -16.16
CA TYR A 295 12.82 -10.53 -16.53
C TYR A 295 11.74 -11.63 -16.61
N GLY A 296 10.64 -11.43 -15.90
CA GLY A 296 9.55 -12.40 -15.82
C GLY A 296 9.83 -13.58 -14.88
N TYR A 297 8.77 -14.32 -14.57
CA TYR A 297 8.79 -15.39 -13.56
C TYR A 297 9.80 -16.51 -13.85
N LYS A 298 10.03 -16.85 -15.13
CA LYS A 298 10.93 -17.94 -15.53
C LYS A 298 12.41 -17.62 -15.32
N ALA A 299 12.77 -16.35 -15.17
CA ALA A 299 14.14 -15.91 -14.94
C ALA A 299 14.51 -15.87 -13.44
N LEU A 300 13.55 -16.10 -12.55
CA LEU A 300 13.81 -16.16 -11.12
C LEU A 300 14.50 -17.50 -10.76
N PRO A 301 15.49 -17.52 -9.85
CA PRO A 301 16.18 -18.75 -9.46
C PRO A 301 15.23 -19.80 -8.88
N GLU A 302 15.07 -20.94 -9.56
CA GLU A 302 14.10 -21.98 -9.17
C GLU A 302 14.44 -22.56 -7.79
N GLU A 303 15.72 -22.75 -7.49
CA GLU A 303 16.19 -23.24 -6.18
C GLU A 303 15.67 -22.38 -5.02
N TRP A 304 15.70 -21.05 -5.17
CA TRP A 304 15.17 -20.16 -4.14
C TRP A 304 13.65 -20.16 -4.12
N LEU A 305 13.02 -20.20 -5.30
CA LEU A 305 11.58 -20.25 -5.43
C LEU A 305 10.97 -21.50 -4.79
N GLU A 306 11.64 -22.66 -4.82
CA GLU A 306 11.17 -23.90 -4.18
C GLU A 306 10.97 -23.78 -2.67
N HIS A 307 11.74 -22.91 -2.01
CA HIS A 307 11.64 -22.68 -0.58
C HIS A 307 10.71 -21.52 -0.21
N MET A 308 10.19 -20.76 -1.18
CA MET A 308 9.33 -19.63 -0.89
C MET A 308 8.05 -20.04 -0.16
N TYR A 309 7.84 -19.46 1.01
CA TYR A 309 6.60 -19.63 1.77
C TYR A 309 5.42 -19.18 0.91
N GLY A 310 4.40 -20.03 0.82
CA GLY A 310 3.22 -19.73 0.01
C GLY A 310 3.48 -19.59 -1.50
N LYS A 311 4.59 -20.09 -2.07
CA LYS A 311 4.95 -20.01 -3.51
C LYS A 311 3.74 -20.17 -4.44
N ARG A 312 2.98 -21.26 -4.26
CA ARG A 312 1.80 -21.57 -5.10
C ARG A 312 0.71 -20.52 -4.96
N PHE A 313 0.42 -20.08 -3.73
CA PHE A 313 -0.58 -19.05 -3.46
C PHE A 313 -0.20 -17.73 -4.14
N ILE A 314 1.02 -17.23 -3.92
CA ILE A 314 1.48 -15.95 -4.51
C ILE A 314 1.50 -16.03 -6.04
N LYS A 315 1.89 -17.17 -6.63
CA LYS A 315 1.84 -17.41 -8.07
C LYS A 315 0.40 -17.41 -8.61
N CYS A 316 -0.54 -18.03 -7.92
CA CYS A 316 -1.95 -18.00 -8.33
C CYS A 316 -2.55 -16.60 -8.18
N LEU A 317 -2.26 -15.90 -7.08
CA LEU A 317 -2.74 -14.56 -6.82
C LEU A 317 -2.23 -13.56 -7.87
N SER A 318 -0.95 -13.64 -8.26
CA SER A 318 -0.37 -12.81 -9.32
C SER A 318 -0.93 -13.08 -10.72
N LYS A 319 -1.50 -14.27 -10.98
CA LYS A 319 -2.28 -14.51 -12.21
C LYS A 319 -3.69 -13.94 -12.10
N TRP A 320 -4.31 -14.08 -10.93
CA TRP A 320 -5.67 -13.61 -10.69
C TRP A 320 -5.76 -12.08 -10.76
N ILE A 321 -4.78 -11.37 -10.19
CA ILE A 321 -4.77 -9.90 -10.25
C ILE A 321 -4.73 -9.38 -11.68
N VAL A 322 -3.95 -10.02 -12.56
CA VAL A 322 -3.88 -9.68 -13.99
C VAL A 322 -5.23 -9.97 -14.65
N TYR A 323 -5.82 -11.15 -14.39
CA TYR A 323 -7.13 -11.53 -14.91
C TYR A 323 -8.24 -10.51 -14.56
N GLU A 324 -8.34 -10.10 -13.29
CA GLU A 324 -9.32 -9.08 -12.88
C GLU A 324 -9.00 -7.72 -13.50
N GLY A 325 -7.72 -7.36 -13.61
CA GLY A 325 -7.28 -6.17 -14.34
C GLY A 325 -7.70 -6.14 -15.81
N GLU A 326 -7.65 -7.29 -16.51
CA GLU A 326 -8.15 -7.40 -17.88
C GLU A 326 -9.66 -7.15 -17.97
N ASN A 327 -10.41 -7.67 -17.00
CA ASN A 327 -11.86 -7.49 -16.96
C ASN A 327 -12.23 -6.06 -16.61
N TRP A 328 -11.52 -5.44 -15.66
CA TRP A 328 -11.68 -4.02 -15.34
C TRP A 328 -11.45 -3.15 -16.57
N SER A 329 -10.38 -3.41 -17.33
CA SER A 329 -10.09 -2.64 -18.54
C SER A 329 -11.21 -2.75 -19.58
N LYS A 330 -11.80 -3.95 -19.76
CA LYS A 330 -12.91 -4.16 -20.70
C LYS A 330 -14.21 -3.44 -20.29
N SER A 331 -14.48 -3.33 -18.99
CA SER A 331 -15.69 -2.66 -18.51
C SER A 331 -15.58 -1.13 -18.47
N HIS A 332 -14.37 -0.57 -18.59
CA HIS A 332 -14.11 0.87 -18.50
C HIS A 332 -13.56 1.48 -19.79
N ILE A 333 -13.68 0.79 -20.94
CA ILE A 333 -13.24 1.28 -22.26
C ILE A 333 -13.94 2.60 -22.65
N TYR A 334 -15.16 2.84 -22.17
CA TYR A 334 -16.00 3.97 -22.56
C TYR A 334 -16.05 5.13 -21.55
N ASP A 335 -15.31 5.05 -20.44
CA ASP A 335 -15.36 6.04 -19.35
C ASP A 335 -14.19 7.06 -19.42
N ASP A 336 -13.13 6.72 -20.15
CA ASP A 336 -12.08 7.66 -20.54
C ASP A 336 -12.53 8.34 -21.86
N GLY A 337 -12.99 9.59 -21.77
CA GLY A 337 -13.65 10.37 -22.84
C GLY A 337 -12.86 10.65 -24.14
N ASP A 338 -11.92 9.81 -24.55
CA ASP A 338 -11.33 9.80 -25.89
C ASP A 338 -12.21 8.95 -26.83
N THR A 339 -13.30 9.54 -27.29
CA THR A 339 -14.20 8.93 -28.28
C THR A 339 -13.70 9.15 -29.70
N GLU A 340 -12.76 8.34 -30.15
CA GLU A 340 -12.57 8.06 -31.59
C GLU A 340 -12.26 6.57 -31.81
N HIS A 341 -13.20 5.68 -31.49
CA HIS A 341 -13.36 4.41 -32.23
C HIS A 341 -14.79 3.89 -31.99
N ASN A 342 -15.67 4.13 -32.97
CA ASN A 342 -16.99 3.54 -33.03
C ASN A 342 -16.88 2.05 -33.40
N ASP A 343 -16.84 1.18 -32.40
CA ASP A 343 -17.28 -0.21 -32.56
C ASP A 343 -18.35 -0.49 -31.50
N VAL A 344 -19.59 -0.63 -32.00
CA VAL A 344 -20.78 -0.96 -31.21
C VAL A 344 -20.68 -2.43 -30.79
N LEU A 345 -20.57 -2.69 -29.49
CA LEU A 345 -20.69 -4.04 -28.96
C LEU A 345 -22.18 -4.46 -28.84
N PRO A 346 -22.51 -5.74 -29.07
CA PRO A 346 -23.89 -6.24 -29.02
C PRO A 346 -24.52 -6.11 -27.63
N GLU A 347 -25.85 -5.90 -27.59
CA GLU A 347 -26.68 -5.71 -26.38
C GLU A 347 -26.54 -6.77 -25.27
N GLU A 348 -25.88 -7.91 -25.55
CA GLU A 348 -25.68 -8.99 -24.57
C GLU A 348 -24.69 -8.64 -23.44
N ILE A 349 -23.78 -7.68 -23.62
CA ILE A 349 -22.81 -7.27 -22.58
C ILE A 349 -23.43 -6.29 -21.57
N LEU A 350 -24.34 -5.42 -22.03
CA LEU A 350 -25.05 -4.46 -21.18
C LEU A 350 -26.04 -5.15 -20.22
N ASN A 351 -26.51 -6.36 -20.55
CA ASN A 351 -27.43 -7.11 -19.70
C ASN A 351 -26.75 -7.91 -18.57
N ARG A 352 -25.41 -8.02 -18.55
CA ARG A 352 -24.69 -8.71 -17.47
C ARG A 352 -24.30 -7.82 -16.29
N SER A 353 -24.46 -6.49 -16.40
CA SER A 353 -24.22 -5.54 -15.32
C SER A 353 -25.42 -5.31 -14.38
N ARG A 354 -26.55 -6.00 -14.59
CA ARG A 354 -27.72 -5.97 -13.68
C ARG A 354 -27.90 -7.25 -12.88
N PHE A 355 -27.03 -7.52 -11.90
CA PHE A 355 -27.30 -8.47 -10.80
C PHE A 355 -26.48 -7.99 -9.59
N ARG A 356 -26.97 -7.72 -8.38
CA ARG A 356 -28.27 -7.81 -7.69
C ARG A 356 -28.22 -6.76 -6.58
N ARG A 357 -29.23 -5.90 -6.46
CA ARG A 357 -29.55 -5.31 -5.14
C ARG A 357 -30.01 -6.47 -4.25
N PHE A 358 -29.14 -6.94 -3.36
CA PHE A 358 -29.61 -7.63 -2.17
C PHE A 358 -30.19 -6.57 -1.26
N THR A 359 -31.50 -6.34 -1.37
CA THR A 359 -32.23 -5.61 -0.34
C THR A 359 -32.19 -6.45 0.92
N VAL A 360 -31.48 -5.98 1.96
CA VAL A 360 -31.58 -6.56 3.31
C VAL A 360 -32.94 -6.15 3.87
N HIS A 361 -33.97 -6.90 3.51
CA HIS A 361 -35.27 -6.86 4.17
C HIS A 361 -35.76 -8.29 4.38
N THR A 362 -35.26 -8.93 5.44
CA THR A 362 -36.02 -9.76 6.41
C THR A 362 -35.04 -10.53 7.29
N MET A 363 -34.63 -9.92 8.40
CA MET A 363 -34.23 -10.63 9.61
C MET A 363 -34.76 -9.89 10.83
N VAL A 364 -36.08 -9.82 10.93
CA VAL A 364 -36.82 -9.74 12.19
C VAL A 364 -38.07 -10.60 11.99
N SER A 365 -38.39 -11.44 12.97
CA SER A 365 -39.55 -12.35 13.07
C SER A 365 -39.45 -13.74 12.41
N LYS A 366 -38.59 -14.61 12.97
CA LYS A 366 -38.94 -16.02 13.21
C LYS A 366 -38.27 -16.50 14.50
N ALA A 367 -38.81 -16.02 15.62
CA ALA A 367 -38.54 -16.56 16.94
C ALA A 367 -39.79 -16.38 17.80
N SER A 368 -40.83 -17.14 17.47
CA SER A 368 -41.95 -17.54 18.35
C SER A 368 -43.08 -18.00 17.43
N ASP A 369 -43.31 -19.30 17.33
CA ASP A 369 -44.64 -19.90 17.12
C ASP A 369 -44.49 -21.43 17.10
N SER A 370 -44.33 -21.98 18.30
CA SER A 370 -44.78 -23.33 18.62
C SER A 370 -45.23 -23.31 20.07
N ASN A 371 -46.49 -22.97 20.28
CA ASN A 371 -47.37 -23.54 21.31
C ASN A 371 -48.71 -22.81 21.27
N ASN A 372 -49.67 -23.47 20.64
CA ASN A 372 -51.07 -23.11 20.73
C ASN A 372 -51.67 -24.04 21.79
N ASP A 373 -52.02 -23.51 22.96
CA ASP A 373 -53.03 -24.09 23.82
C ASP A 373 -53.52 -23.07 24.87
N ASN A 374 -54.84 -23.03 25.00
CA ASN A 374 -55.66 -22.49 26.08
C ASN A 374 -56.08 -21.00 26.12
N GLN A 375 -57.39 -20.86 25.89
CA GLN A 375 -58.40 -20.18 26.71
C GLN A 375 -58.64 -18.66 26.55
N ASN A 376 -59.87 -18.39 26.09
CA ASN A 376 -60.84 -17.41 26.59
C ASN A 376 -60.32 -16.07 27.12
N ILE A 377 -60.78 -14.97 26.52
CA ILE A 377 -61.73 -14.01 27.12
C ILE A 377 -62.08 -12.94 26.07
N ALA A 378 -63.38 -12.67 25.96
CA ALA A 378 -63.96 -11.60 25.16
C ALA A 378 -63.78 -10.23 25.82
N THR A 379 -63.61 -9.15 25.03
CA THR A 379 -64.35 -7.88 25.18
C THR A 379 -64.07 -6.89 24.03
N THR A 380 -65.17 -6.52 23.38
CA THR A 380 -65.58 -5.28 22.69
C THR A 380 -64.73 -4.02 22.88
N TYR A 381 -64.53 -3.20 21.83
CA TYR A 381 -64.92 -1.76 21.77
C TYR A 381 -64.78 -1.16 20.35
N GLN A 382 -65.76 -0.32 20.01
CA GLN A 382 -66.05 0.28 18.70
C GLN A 382 -65.28 1.57 18.38
N SER A 383 -65.15 1.82 17.06
CA SER A 383 -65.30 3.09 16.32
C SER A 383 -64.58 4.38 16.75
N SER A 384 -63.90 5.04 15.79
CA SER A 384 -64.43 6.23 15.10
C SER A 384 -63.41 6.87 14.13
N MET A 385 -63.87 7.19 12.91
CA MET A 385 -63.31 8.18 11.99
C MET A 385 -64.00 9.55 12.23
N PRO A 386 -63.41 10.66 11.75
CA PRO A 386 -64.01 11.40 10.59
C PRO A 386 -62.92 11.92 9.61
N LYS A 387 -63.02 11.77 8.28
CA LYS A 387 -63.78 12.49 7.22
C LYS A 387 -63.46 14.00 7.03
N ASN A 388 -62.79 14.27 5.90
CA ASN A 388 -62.94 15.30 4.86
C ASN A 388 -63.36 16.74 5.19
N ASP A 389 -62.68 17.73 4.57
CA ASP A 389 -63.36 18.60 3.60
C ASP A 389 -62.46 19.24 2.53
N ARG A 390 -63.08 19.48 1.35
CA ARG A 390 -62.55 20.01 0.08
C ARG A 390 -62.79 21.52 -0.06
N ARG A 391 -62.02 22.22 -0.92
CA ARG A 391 -62.44 23.17 -2.01
C ARG A 391 -61.24 24.00 -2.51
N SER A 392 -60.82 23.86 -3.78
CA SER A 392 -61.16 24.67 -5.01
C SER A 392 -60.41 26.02 -5.08
N SER A 393 -59.97 26.62 -6.18
CA SER A 393 -59.74 26.38 -7.62
C SER A 393 -59.26 27.75 -8.20
N GLU A 394 -58.56 27.78 -9.36
CA GLU A 394 -58.38 28.94 -10.28
C GLU A 394 -57.50 30.14 -9.80
N ASP A 395 -56.80 30.94 -10.61
CA ASP A 395 -56.21 30.90 -11.97
C ASP A 395 -55.33 32.18 -12.13
N LEU A 396 -54.35 32.17 -13.05
CA LEU A 396 -53.82 33.29 -13.88
C LEU A 396 -53.07 34.55 -13.31
N THR A 397 -51.80 34.68 -13.76
CA THR A 397 -51.10 35.82 -14.43
C THR A 397 -50.73 37.16 -13.74
N ASN A 398 -49.41 37.45 -13.82
CA ASN A 398 -48.69 38.72 -14.06
C ASN A 398 -49.17 40.07 -13.46
N ASN A 399 -48.34 40.68 -12.58
CA ASN A 399 -47.63 41.95 -12.82
C ASN A 399 -46.74 42.42 -11.63
N LYS A 400 -45.57 42.97 -11.98
CA LYS A 400 -44.46 43.58 -11.19
C LYS A 400 -44.84 44.88 -10.42
N PRO A 401 -43.90 45.63 -9.76
CA PRO A 401 -42.82 45.28 -8.82
C PRO A 401 -42.76 46.26 -7.60
N LEU A 402 -41.82 46.06 -6.65
CA LEU A 402 -41.37 47.10 -5.71
C LEU A 402 -39.84 47.07 -5.54
N GLN A 403 -39.25 48.27 -5.61
CA GLN A 403 -37.82 48.60 -5.61
C GLN A 403 -37.27 48.83 -4.20
N ALA A 404 -35.99 48.49 -4.00
CA ALA A 404 -34.90 49.31 -3.39
C ALA A 404 -33.63 48.43 -3.43
N ALA A 405 -32.64 48.64 -4.31
CA ALA A 405 -31.52 49.60 -4.24
C ALA A 405 -30.77 49.51 -2.88
N THR A 406 -29.48 49.16 -2.78
CA THR A 406 -28.32 49.71 -3.52
C THR A 406 -27.08 48.78 -3.54
N SER A 407 -26.53 48.59 -4.76
CA SER A 407 -25.13 48.57 -5.25
C SER A 407 -23.94 48.28 -4.31
N TYR A 408 -22.92 47.49 -4.69
CA TYR A 408 -21.96 47.76 -5.78
C TYR A 408 -21.23 46.49 -6.27
N GLN A 409 -20.96 46.41 -7.59
CA GLN A 409 -20.09 45.41 -8.23
C GLN A 409 -19.18 46.07 -9.30
N SER A 410 -17.91 45.66 -9.30
CA SER A 410 -16.97 45.42 -10.43
C SER A 410 -16.78 46.41 -11.59
N SER A 411 -15.52 46.66 -11.99
CA SER A 411 -14.84 46.01 -13.15
C SER A 411 -13.77 46.88 -13.85
N MET A 412 -12.84 46.18 -14.53
CA MET A 412 -11.63 46.56 -15.29
C MET A 412 -11.88 47.54 -16.46
N SER A 413 -10.93 48.29 -17.04
CA SER A 413 -9.86 47.81 -17.96
C SER A 413 -9.11 48.96 -18.68
N LYS A 414 -7.75 48.84 -18.77
CA LYS A 414 -6.77 49.20 -19.85
C LYS A 414 -6.62 50.64 -20.41
N ASN A 415 -5.38 51.19 -20.40
CA ASN A 415 -4.43 51.25 -21.54
C ASN A 415 -3.16 52.13 -21.31
N ASP A 416 -2.00 51.56 -21.63
CA ASP A 416 -0.75 52.06 -22.26
C ASP A 416 -0.19 53.49 -22.06
N ARG A 417 1.11 53.58 -21.67
CA ARG A 417 2.29 53.98 -22.50
C ARG A 417 3.56 54.24 -21.65
N LYS A 418 4.70 53.64 -22.05
CA LYS A 418 6.12 53.94 -21.69
C LYS A 418 6.65 55.14 -22.53
N PRO A 419 7.97 55.55 -22.58
CA PRO A 419 9.21 55.19 -21.82
C PRO A 419 10.14 56.41 -21.42
N SER A 420 11.21 56.17 -20.62
CA SER A 420 12.58 56.69 -20.89
C SER A 420 13.66 56.24 -19.86
N GLN A 421 14.88 56.02 -20.37
CA GLN A 421 16.20 55.66 -19.76
C GLN A 421 16.81 56.81 -18.91
N GLY A 422 17.89 56.73 -18.10
CA GLY A 422 18.96 55.76 -17.78
C GLY A 422 20.06 56.40 -16.88
N PHE A 423 21.06 55.60 -16.44
CA PHE A 423 22.36 55.93 -15.76
C PHE A 423 22.32 56.46 -14.30
N SER A 424 23.22 56.18 -13.33
CA SER A 424 24.62 55.65 -13.30
C SER A 424 25.03 55.12 -11.89
N ASP A 425 25.95 54.16 -11.86
CA ASP A 425 27.02 53.80 -10.88
C ASP A 425 27.04 54.28 -9.40
N LYS A 426 27.26 53.32 -8.48
CA LYS A 426 28.42 53.24 -7.53
C LYS A 426 28.28 52.08 -6.52
N LYS A 427 29.28 51.19 -6.48
CA LYS A 427 29.74 50.41 -5.28
C LYS A 427 30.90 51.22 -4.63
N PRO A 428 31.38 50.99 -3.37
CA PRO A 428 31.59 49.65 -2.77
C PRO A 428 31.57 49.52 -1.21
N LEU A 429 31.91 48.30 -0.74
CA LEU A 429 32.59 47.88 0.52
C LEU A 429 31.82 47.46 1.80
N GLN A 430 32.14 46.21 2.19
CA GLN A 430 32.43 45.64 3.54
C GLN A 430 31.38 45.57 4.66
N ARG A 431 31.05 44.34 5.07
CA ARG A 431 31.64 43.69 6.27
C ARG A 431 31.19 42.23 6.42
N ALA A 432 32.15 41.39 6.81
CA ALA A 432 31.99 40.00 7.22
C ALA A 432 31.72 39.89 8.72
N THR A 433 31.02 38.85 9.15
CA THR A 433 31.01 38.35 10.53
C THR A 433 31.19 36.83 10.52
N SER A 434 32.33 36.39 11.06
CA SER A 434 32.64 35.02 11.44
C SER A 434 32.46 34.88 12.96
N TYR A 435 31.97 33.74 13.42
CA TYR A 435 32.12 33.29 14.81
C TYR A 435 32.37 31.78 14.82
N GLN A 436 33.52 31.39 15.38
CA GLN A 436 33.86 30.04 15.81
C GLN A 436 34.04 30.02 17.35
N PRO A 437 33.96 28.84 18.01
CA PRO A 437 33.78 28.71 19.45
C PRO A 437 35.11 28.56 20.23
N CYS A 438 35.07 28.92 21.53
CA CYS A 438 36.17 28.76 22.48
C CYS A 438 36.09 27.43 23.26
N MET A 439 37.25 26.77 23.36
CA MET A 439 37.65 25.81 24.43
C MET A 439 38.55 26.54 25.44
N PRO A 440 38.79 25.94 26.63
CA PRO A 440 40.09 26.11 27.28
C PRO A 440 40.74 24.78 27.75
N GLU A 441 42.08 24.77 27.66
CA GLU A 441 43.06 23.87 28.30
C GLU A 441 43.18 24.17 29.83
N ASN A 442 43.74 23.40 30.76
CA ASN A 442 44.95 22.55 30.77
C ASN A 442 45.03 21.63 32.05
N ASP A 443 45.86 20.58 31.92
CA ASP A 443 46.78 19.93 32.90
C ASP A 443 46.38 18.88 33.99
N LEU A 444 47.02 17.70 33.80
CA LEU A 444 47.77 16.82 34.73
C LEU A 444 47.09 16.22 35.99
N ARG A 445 46.88 14.87 36.00
CA ARG A 445 47.55 13.89 36.91
C ARG A 445 47.02 12.46 36.79
N SER A 446 47.90 11.55 37.21
CA SER A 446 47.89 10.09 37.23
C SER A 446 46.90 9.41 38.18
N SER A 447 46.46 8.22 37.75
CA SER A 447 46.21 6.96 38.50
C SER A 447 45.23 6.89 39.68
N LYS A 448 44.46 5.79 39.62
CA LYS A 448 43.74 5.02 40.66
C LYS A 448 42.22 5.20 40.71
N ASP A 449 41.58 4.03 40.57
CA ASP A 449 40.36 3.53 41.19
C ASP A 449 39.23 4.53 41.43
N LEU A 450 38.07 4.25 40.83
CA LEU A 450 36.81 4.20 41.57
C LEU A 450 35.79 3.37 40.79
N THR A 451 35.29 2.39 41.53
CA THR A 451 34.17 1.49 41.30
C THR A 451 32.83 2.23 41.25
N ASP A 452 31.81 1.46 40.88
CA ASP A 452 30.37 1.70 41.07
C ASP A 452 29.64 2.54 40.02
N ASN A 453 28.98 1.83 39.09
CA ASN A 453 27.61 2.15 38.77
C ASN A 453 26.79 0.86 38.61
N LYS A 454 25.96 0.61 39.63
CA LYS A 454 24.92 -0.41 39.68
C LYS A 454 23.90 -0.14 38.58
N LEU A 455 23.74 -1.09 37.67
CA LEU A 455 22.51 -1.26 36.89
C LEU A 455 21.73 -2.41 37.50
N ILE A 456 20.47 -2.12 37.79
CA ILE A 456 19.45 -3.01 38.33
C ILE A 456 19.10 -4.02 37.22
N GLN A 457 19.47 -5.29 37.42
CA GLN A 457 18.90 -6.44 36.72
C GLN A 457 17.79 -7.00 37.63
N GLU A 458 16.57 -7.04 37.11
CA GLU A 458 15.51 -7.89 37.67
C GLU A 458 15.59 -9.26 37.01
N ASP A 459 15.76 -10.26 37.86
CA ASP A 459 15.86 -11.68 37.56
C ASP A 459 14.51 -12.27 37.11
N LEU A 460 14.53 -13.06 36.04
CA LEU A 460 13.56 -14.13 35.79
C LEU A 460 14.35 -15.44 35.77
N GLU A 461 14.33 -16.14 36.90
CA GLU A 461 14.94 -17.46 37.12
C GLU A 461 14.32 -18.51 36.18
N LEU A 462 15.17 -19.16 35.38
CA LEU A 462 14.87 -20.43 34.72
C LEU A 462 15.47 -21.57 35.54
N ALA A 463 14.62 -22.46 36.03
CA ALA A 463 15.00 -23.69 36.73
C ALA A 463 15.70 -24.70 35.78
N PRO A 464 16.65 -25.53 36.27
CA PRO A 464 17.47 -26.42 35.44
C PRO A 464 16.79 -27.78 35.15
N PRO A 465 17.19 -28.50 34.08
CA PRO A 465 16.60 -29.79 33.75
C PRO A 465 17.20 -30.92 34.60
N GLY A 466 16.32 -31.65 35.29
CA GLY A 466 16.65 -32.89 36.00
C GLY A 466 16.75 -34.08 35.03
N THR A 467 17.84 -34.82 35.17
CA THR A 467 18.10 -36.13 34.59
C THR A 467 17.26 -37.21 35.26
N TYR A 468 16.59 -38.07 34.48
CA TYR A 468 16.22 -39.43 34.90
C TYR A 468 16.25 -40.39 33.70
N SER A 469 17.00 -41.47 33.85
CA SER A 469 17.02 -42.63 32.96
C SER A 469 16.41 -43.86 33.64
N LEU A 470 15.87 -44.75 32.81
CA LEU A 470 15.56 -46.18 32.96
C LEU A 470 14.11 -46.57 33.31
N GLY A 471 13.54 -47.43 32.46
CA GLY A 471 12.52 -48.42 32.88
C GLY A 471 11.46 -48.80 31.86
N ASN A 472 11.72 -49.84 31.06
CA ASN A 472 10.77 -50.55 30.18
C ASN A 472 9.45 -50.97 30.86
N SER A 473 8.32 -50.85 30.16
CA SER A 473 7.38 -51.95 29.86
C SER A 473 6.16 -51.44 29.08
N GLY A 474 5.77 -52.18 28.03
CA GLY A 474 4.83 -51.69 27.02
C GLY A 474 3.35 -51.97 27.27
N ARG A 475 2.50 -51.40 26.40
CA ARG A 475 1.38 -52.09 25.74
C ARG A 475 0.74 -51.20 24.68
N ARG A 476 0.30 -51.87 23.62
CA ARG A 476 -0.44 -51.39 22.45
C ARG A 476 -1.66 -50.54 22.80
N GLN A 477 -1.98 -49.55 21.97
CA GLN A 477 -3.27 -49.45 21.26
C GLN A 477 -3.23 -48.34 20.20
N THR A 478 -3.31 -48.75 18.94
CA THR A 478 -3.71 -47.93 17.78
C THR A 478 -5.23 -47.78 17.78
N HIS A 479 -5.79 -46.61 17.44
CA HIS A 479 -7.09 -46.50 16.75
C HIS A 479 -7.17 -45.19 15.93
N ASN A 480 -7.73 -45.35 14.73
CA ASN A 480 -7.91 -44.38 13.64
C ASN A 480 -8.92 -43.27 13.95
N TYR A 481 -8.80 -42.12 13.27
CA TYR A 481 -9.98 -41.39 12.76
C TYR A 481 -9.74 -40.81 11.36
N LEU A 482 -10.79 -40.96 10.54
CA LEU A 482 -10.87 -40.87 9.08
C LEU A 482 -11.02 -39.46 8.53
N PHE A 483 -10.40 -39.22 7.37
CA PHE A 483 -10.73 -38.16 6.41
C PHE A 483 -11.99 -38.53 5.60
N GLY A 484 -12.99 -37.65 5.59
CA GLY A 484 -14.17 -37.71 4.72
C GLY A 484 -13.90 -37.09 3.35
N LYS A 485 -14.24 -37.83 2.29
CA LYS A 485 -14.08 -37.50 0.86
C LYS A 485 -15.19 -36.57 0.34
N PHE A 486 -14.84 -35.70 -0.62
CA PHE A 486 -15.75 -34.98 -1.52
C PHE A 486 -16.40 -35.91 -2.56
N PRO A 487 -17.67 -35.68 -2.97
CA PRO A 487 -18.27 -36.40 -4.09
C PRO A 487 -17.96 -35.73 -5.45
N LYS A 488 -17.57 -36.55 -6.43
CA LYS A 488 -17.55 -36.21 -7.86
C LYS A 488 -18.92 -36.47 -8.48
N SER A 489 -19.34 -35.57 -9.35
CA SER A 489 -20.48 -35.72 -10.26
C SER A 489 -20.11 -36.59 -11.47
N SER A 490 -21.06 -37.40 -11.93
CA SER A 490 -21.10 -37.95 -13.28
C SER A 490 -22.55 -38.03 -13.78
N LYS A 491 -22.76 -37.55 -15.01
CA LYS A 491 -23.98 -37.66 -15.81
C LYS A 491 -24.29 -39.11 -16.17
N HIS A 492 -25.57 -39.51 -16.16
CA HIS A 492 -26.36 -39.97 -17.32
C HIS A 492 -27.58 -40.79 -16.90
N SER A 493 -28.64 -40.62 -17.71
CA SER A 493 -29.99 -41.21 -17.73
C SER A 493 -30.90 -40.91 -16.55
#